data_AF-A0A0P9ZZH0-F1
#
_entry.id   AF-A0A0P9ZZH0-F1
#
_cell.length_a   1.000
_cell.length_b   1.000
_cell.length_c   1.000
_cell.angle_alpha   90.00
_cell.angle_beta   90.00
_cell.angle_gamma   90.00
#
_symmetry.space_group_name_H-M   'P 1'
#
loop_
_entity.id
_entity.type
_entity.pdbx_description
1 polymer ?
#
loop_
_entity_poly.entity_id
_entity_poly.type
_entity_poly.pdbx_seq_one_letter_code
_entity_poly.pdbx_strand_id
1 'polypeptide(L)' 'EQLIDWGGGQRWLRSDASGDAIRAMTASVGGHATCYSQGRDDSPFHPLTTPLLRYHQALKTRLDPQGIFNPGRLYREL' A
#
# COMPACT_ATOMS: atom_id res chain seq x y z
N GLU A 1 -9.53 16.70 -5.97
CA GLU A 1 -8.56 17.79 -5.76
C GLU A 1 -7.18 17.20 -5.45
N GLN A 2 -6.08 17.84 -5.86
CA GLN A 2 -4.74 17.37 -5.56
C GLN A 2 -3.88 18.45 -4.91
N LEU A 3 -2.97 18.05 -4.02
CA LEU A 3 -1.86 18.86 -3.50
C LEU A 3 -0.54 18.21 -3.90
N ILE A 4 0.50 19.03 -4.09
CA ILE A 4 1.84 18.58 -4.47
C ILE A 4 2.80 18.94 -3.34
N ASP A 5 3.66 18.00 -2.97
CA ASP A 5 4.69 18.15 -1.93
C ASP A 5 6.05 17.62 -2.46
N TRP A 6 7.13 17.84 -1.69
CA TRP A 6 8.48 17.36 -1.98
C TRP A 6 8.98 17.71 -3.39
N GLY A 7 8.71 18.94 -3.85
CA GLY A 7 9.13 19.40 -5.18
C GLY A 7 8.50 18.62 -6.35
N GLY A 8 7.36 17.97 -6.14
CA GLY A 8 6.70 17.13 -7.15
C GLY A 8 6.85 15.63 -6.93
N GLY A 9 7.68 15.21 -5.96
CA GLY A 9 7.92 13.80 -5.64
C GLY A 9 6.76 13.12 -4.91
N GLN A 10 5.87 13.90 -4.28
CA GLN A 10 4.68 13.37 -3.60
C GLN A 10 3.42 14.13 -4.04
N ARG A 11 2.34 13.39 -4.28
CA ARG A 11 1.02 13.93 -4.63
C ARG A 11 -0.03 13.42 -3.65
N TRP A 12 -0.74 14.33 -3.01
CA TRP A 12 -1.90 14.02 -2.18
C TRP A 12 -3.16 14.18 -3.03
N LEU A 13 -3.97 13.14 -3.12
CA LEU A 13 -5.18 13.14 -3.93
C LEU A 13 -6.41 12.95 -3.03
N ARG A 14 -7.32 13.92 -3.05
CA ARG A 14 -8.68 13.77 -2.53
C ARG A 14 -9.60 13.37 -3.69
N SER A 15 -10.20 12.18 -3.60
CA SER A 15 -11.07 11.61 -4.62
C SER A 15 -12.15 10.74 -4.00
N ASP A 16 -13.30 10.64 -4.68
CA ASP A 16 -14.37 9.71 -4.35
C ASP A 16 -14.28 8.38 -5.09
N ALA A 17 -13.32 8.24 -6.01
CA ALA A 17 -13.01 6.96 -6.64
C ALA A 17 -12.57 5.91 -5.60
N SER A 18 -12.86 4.64 -5.87
CA SER A 18 -12.37 3.52 -5.07
C SER A 18 -10.84 3.47 -5.06
N GLY A 19 -10.25 2.97 -3.97
CA GLY A 19 -8.80 2.74 -3.87
C GLY A 19 -8.27 1.88 -5.01
N ASP A 20 -9.00 0.83 -5.41
CA ASP A 20 -8.61 -0.07 -6.51
C ASP A 20 -8.50 0.64 -7.86
N ALA A 21 -9.49 1.46 -8.22
CA ALA A 21 -9.44 2.25 -9.45
C ALA A 21 -8.23 3.19 -9.48
N ILE A 22 -7.93 3.87 -8.36
CA ILE A 22 -6.77 4.76 -8.26
C ILE A 22 -5.48 3.95 -8.41
N ARG A 23 -5.35 2.82 -7.71
CA ARG A 23 -4.16 1.96 -7.77
C ARG A 23 -3.94 1.36 -9.14
N ALA A 24 -5.01 0.93 -9.83
CA ALA A 24 -4.95 0.42 -11.21
C ALA A 24 -4.42 1.50 -12.17
N MET A 25 -4.94 2.73 -12.07
CA MET A 25 -4.44 3.85 -12.88
C MET A 25 -2.97 4.14 -12.57
N THR A 26 -2.57 4.24 -11.31
CA THR A 26 -1.15 4.48 -10.97
C THR A 26 -0.24 3.35 -11.43
N ALA A 27 -0.67 2.08 -11.30
CA ALA A 27 0.11 0.93 -11.73
C ALA A 27 0.35 0.94 -13.25
N SER A 28 -0.64 1.37 -14.05
CA SER A 28 -0.50 1.47 -15.51
C SER A 28 0.60 2.43 -15.97
N VAL A 29 1.01 3.36 -15.12
CA VAL A 29 2.11 4.30 -15.36
C VAL A 29 3.34 4.00 -14.49
N GLY A 30 3.41 2.83 -13.87
CA GLY A 30 4.55 2.40 -13.03
C GLY A 30 4.62 3.06 -11.66
N GLY A 31 3.53 3.69 -11.20
CA GLY A 31 3.45 4.35 -9.90
C GLY A 31 2.67 3.55 -8.86
N HIS A 32 2.61 4.11 -7.64
CA HIS A 32 1.92 3.52 -6.50
C HIS A 32 1.03 4.54 -5.81
N ALA A 33 0.02 4.07 -5.10
CA ALA A 33 -0.88 4.89 -4.31
C ALA A 33 -1.22 4.18 -2.99
N THR A 34 -1.22 4.95 -1.90
CA THR A 34 -1.59 4.48 -0.56
C THR A 34 -2.74 5.35 -0.05
N CYS A 35 -3.80 4.73 0.45
CA CYS A 35 -4.89 5.44 1.10
C CYS A 35 -4.42 5.95 2.47
N TYR A 36 -4.50 7.26 2.68
CA TYR A 36 -4.15 7.89 3.96
C TYR A 36 -5.34 7.95 4.93
N SER A 37 -6.58 7.93 4.42
CA SER A 37 -7.78 8.05 5.24
C SER A 37 -8.07 6.73 5.97
N GLN A 38 -8.05 6.79 7.31
CA GLN A 38 -8.37 5.66 8.18
C GLN A 38 -9.80 5.15 7.91
N GLY A 39 -9.97 3.82 7.89
CA GLY A 39 -11.28 3.17 7.76
C GLY A 39 -11.95 3.29 6.38
N ARG A 40 -11.28 3.88 5.39
CA ARG A 40 -11.82 3.99 4.02
C ARG A 40 -11.50 2.78 3.15
N ASP A 41 -10.39 2.10 3.43
CA ASP A 41 -9.92 0.93 2.69
C ASP A 41 -9.32 -0.08 3.67
N ASP A 42 -9.75 -1.33 3.58
CA ASP A 42 -9.22 -2.45 4.35
C ASP A 42 -7.79 -2.83 3.93
N SER A 43 -7.38 -2.44 2.74
CA SER A 43 -6.06 -2.65 2.16
C SER A 43 -5.51 -1.32 1.63
N PRO A 44 -5.11 -0.40 2.53
CA PRO A 44 -4.78 0.96 2.15
C PRO A 44 -3.50 1.03 1.29
N PHE A 45 -2.59 0.07 1.38
CA PHE A 45 -1.33 0.06 0.65
C PHE A 45 -1.50 -0.40 -0.80
N HIS A 46 -0.55 0.00 -1.66
CA HIS A 46 -0.49 -0.53 -3.01
C HIS A 46 -0.14 -2.03 -2.98
N PRO A 47 -0.91 -2.92 -3.64
CA PRO A 47 -0.63 -4.34 -3.65
C PRO A 47 0.80 -4.65 -4.09
N LEU A 48 1.44 -5.57 -3.36
CA LEU A 48 2.72 -6.13 -3.78
C LEU A 48 2.50 -7.07 -4.96
N THR A 49 3.44 -7.07 -5.90
CA THR A 49 3.51 -8.14 -6.89
C THR A 49 3.79 -9.47 -6.18
N THR A 50 3.35 -10.58 -6.77
CA THR A 50 3.54 -11.92 -6.20
C THR A 50 4.99 -12.21 -5.77
N PRO A 51 6.04 -11.85 -6.54
CA PRO A 51 7.41 -12.05 -6.11
C PRO A 51 7.77 -11.24 -4.86
N LEU A 52 7.36 -9.97 -4.78
CA LEU A 52 7.65 -9.09 -3.64
C LEU A 52 6.92 -9.57 -2.38
N LEU A 53 5.65 -9.97 -2.50
CA LEU A 53 4.89 -10.51 -1.38
C LEU A 53 5.59 -11.73 -0.77
N ARG A 54 6.07 -12.65 -1.61
CA ARG A 54 6.83 -13.84 -1.16
C ARG A 54 8.08 -13.46 -0.36
N TYR A 55 8.82 -12.44 -0.80
CA TYR A 55 10.00 -11.97 -0.07
C TYR A 55 9.62 -11.31 1.26
N HIS A 56 8.56 -10.51 1.29
CA HIS A 56 8.07 -9.89 2.52
C HIS A 56 7.64 -10.94 3.54
N GLN A 57 6.91 -11.99 3.12
CA GLN A 57 6.52 -13.10 3.98
C GLN A 57 7.74 -13.84 4.54
N ALA A 58 8.70 -14.21 3.68
CA ALA A 58 9.93 -14.88 4.12
C ALA A 58 10.73 -14.04 5.12
N LEU A 59 10.77 -12.72 4.94
CA LEU A 59 11.42 -11.81 5.87
C LEU A 59 10.67 -11.73 7.20
N LYS A 60 9.33 -11.58 7.16
CA LYS A 60 8.48 -11.54 8.37
C LYS A 60 8.62 -12.82 9.18
N THR A 61 8.60 -13.99 8.56
CA THR A 61 8.78 -15.29 9.24
C THR A 61 10.14 -15.41 9.92
N ARG A 62 11.22 -14.87 9.32
CA ARG A 62 12.55 -14.92 9.94
C ARG A 62 12.72 -13.93 11.09
N LEU A 63 12.13 -12.74 10.98
CA LEU A 63 12.25 -11.69 11.99
C LEU A 63 11.26 -11.85 13.16
N ASP A 64 10.09 -12.40 12.88
CA ASP A 64 9.02 -12.60 13.85
C ASP A 64 8.34 -13.96 13.64
N PRO A 65 9.02 -15.07 13.99
CA PRO A 65 8.50 -16.42 13.77
C PRO A 65 7.19 -16.71 14.54
N GLN A 66 6.93 -15.95 15.60
CA GLN A 66 5.74 -16.10 16.44
C GLN A 66 4.60 -15.14 16.02
N GLY A 67 4.84 -14.25 15.05
CA GLY A 67 3.81 -13.33 14.54
C GLY A 67 3.34 -12.27 15.54
N ILE A 68 4.17 -11.92 16.53
CA ILE A 68 3.80 -11.00 17.62
C ILE A 68 3.75 -9.54 17.12
N PHE A 69 4.61 -9.17 16.18
CA PHE A 69 4.77 -7.79 15.76
C PHE A 69 3.79 -7.42 14.65
N ASN A 70 2.79 -6.60 15.02
CA ASN A 70 1.87 -5.90 14.11
C ASN A 70 1.20 -6.80 13.05
N PRO A 71 0.54 -7.91 13.44
CA PRO A 71 -0.10 -8.82 12.50
C PRO A 71 -1.12 -8.07 11.63
N GLY A 72 -1.04 -8.25 10.31
CA GLY A 72 -1.97 -7.64 9.36
C GLY A 72 -1.92 -6.11 9.24
N ARG A 73 -0.96 -5.41 9.86
CA ARG A 73 -0.92 -3.93 9.85
C ARG A 73 -0.53 -3.33 8.50
N LEU A 74 0.37 -3.97 7.76
CA LEU A 74 0.83 -3.50 6.45
C LEU A 74 0.06 -4.18 5.32
N TYR A 75 0.23 -5.49 5.19
CA TYR A 75 -0.52 -6.32 4.26
C TYR A 75 -1.15 -7.43 5.09
N ARG A 76 -2.40 -7.78 4.78
CA ARG A 76 -3.15 -8.82 5.51
C ARG A 76 -2.49 -10.19 5.36
N GLU A 77 -1.75 -10.37 4.27
CA GLU A 77 -1.03 -11.59 3.90
C GLU A 77 0.34 -11.75 4.59
N LEU A 78 0.76 -10.80 5.46
CA LEU A 78 1.98 -10.85 6.26
C LEU A 78 1.71 -11.18 7.73
#